data_AF-A0A8T3U473-F1
#
_entry.id   AF-A0A8T3U473-F1
#
_cell.length_a   1.000
_cell.length_b   1.000
_cell.length_c   1.000
_cell.angle_alpha   90.00
_cell.angle_beta   90.00
_cell.angle_gamma   90.00
#
_symmetry.space_group_name_H-M   'P 1'
#
loop_
_entity.id
_entity.type
_entity.pdbx_description
1 polymer ?
#
loop_
_entity_poly.entity_id
_entity_poly.type
_entity_poly.pdbx_seq_one_letter_code
_entity_poly.pdbx_strand_id
1 'polypeptide(L)'
;MLKVLNSKSKKFKDVSNSTEDDFIKNIDSNIPTLVWTSTEENKIEDGITWETNSGSFTEKIEKNVVMLIGYNENYFIVNDPKGKENYKINRKDFMNNYSKLGSRAIAYLE
;
A
#
# COMPACT_ATOMS: atom_id res chain seq x y z
N MET A 1 -12.92 23.60 19.75
CA MET A 1 -11.97 24.26 18.83
C MET A 1 -11.32 23.17 17.99
N LEU A 2 -11.54 23.17 16.67
CA LEU A 2 -10.97 22.17 15.75
C LEU A 2 -9.59 22.62 15.30
N LYS A 3 -8.54 21.87 15.64
CA LYS A 3 -7.18 22.08 15.12
C LYS A 3 -6.97 21.09 13.98
N VAL A 4 -6.89 21.59 12.75
CA VAL A 4 -6.55 20.81 11.56
C VAL A 4 -5.12 21.16 11.14
N LEU A 5 -4.31 20.16 10.84
CA LEU A 5 -2.97 20.36 10.29
C LEU A 5 -3.09 20.74 8.81
N ASN A 6 -2.64 21.94 8.45
CA ASN A 6 -2.62 22.46 7.06
C ASN A 6 -1.21 22.54 6.46
N SER A 7 -0.19 22.02 7.14
CA SER A 7 1.18 22.03 6.64
C SER A 7 1.42 20.90 5.64
N LYS A 8 1.96 21.24 4.46
CA LYS A 8 2.50 20.25 3.52
C LYS A 8 3.89 19.84 3.97
N SER A 9 4.05 18.57 4.31
CA SER A 9 5.35 17.97 4.63
C SER A 9 6.04 17.53 3.33
N LYS A 10 7.31 17.91 3.13
CA LYS A 10 8.13 17.38 2.02
C LYS A 10 8.64 15.95 2.27
N LYS A 11 8.36 15.42 3.46
CA LYS A 11 8.83 14.10 3.93
C LYS A 11 8.10 12.92 3.29
N PHE A 12 6.99 13.19 2.61
CA PHE A 12 6.17 12.15 1.98
C PHE A 12 5.98 12.47 0.51
N LYS A 13 6.02 11.44 -0.32
CA LYS A 13 5.76 11.55 -1.76
C LYS A 13 4.73 10.52 -2.16
N ASP A 14 3.72 10.97 -2.88
CA ASP A 14 2.80 10.07 -3.58
C ASP A 14 3.56 9.36 -4.69
N VAL A 15 3.62 8.04 -4.59
CA VAL A 15 4.27 7.15 -5.56
C VAL A 15 3.26 6.12 -6.08
N SER A 16 1.98 6.49 -6.12
CA SER A 16 0.94 5.65 -6.70
C SER A 16 1.25 5.29 -8.16
N ASN A 17 0.85 4.09 -8.58
CA ASN A 17 1.21 3.43 -9.83
C ASN A 17 2.68 2.99 -9.96
N SER A 18 3.41 2.90 -8.84
CA SER A 18 4.74 2.30 -8.80
C SER A 18 4.73 0.87 -9.35
N THR A 19 5.71 0.57 -10.18
CA THR A 19 6.00 -0.79 -10.62
C THR A 19 6.73 -1.58 -9.53
N GLU A 20 6.90 -2.88 -9.75
CA GLU A 20 7.74 -3.69 -8.87
C GLU A 20 9.18 -3.15 -8.79
N ASP A 21 9.74 -2.72 -9.93
CA ASP A 21 11.08 -2.14 -10.02
C ASP A 21 11.18 -0.81 -9.28
N ASP A 22 10.12 0.01 -9.28
CA ASP A 22 10.08 1.25 -8.48
C ASP A 22 10.13 0.95 -6.99
N PHE A 23 9.41 -0.07 -6.52
CA PHE A 23 9.47 -0.50 -5.13
C PHE A 23 10.86 -1.03 -4.74
N ILE A 24 11.47 -1.85 -5.61
CA ILE A 24 12.86 -2.32 -5.43
C ILE A 24 13.80 -1.13 -5.29
N LYS A 25 13.72 -0.17 -6.22
CA LYS A 25 14.58 1.02 -6.23
C LYS A 25 14.40 1.87 -4.97
N ASN A 26 13.17 2.01 -4.47
CA ASN A 26 12.92 2.70 -3.21
C ASN A 26 13.59 1.97 -2.04
N ILE A 27 13.43 0.65 -1.95
CA ILE A 27 14.04 -0.17 -0.89
C ILE A 27 15.57 -0.09 -0.96
N ASP A 28 16.16 -0.21 -2.15
CA ASP A 28 17.61 -0.08 -2.36
C ASP A 28 18.13 1.31 -1.95
N SER A 29 17.26 2.33 -1.97
CA SER A 29 17.54 3.69 -1.52
C SER A 29 17.21 3.94 -0.05
N ASN A 30 16.88 2.89 0.72
CA ASN A 30 16.41 2.96 2.12
C ASN A 30 15.13 3.79 2.32
N ILE A 31 14.26 3.83 1.31
CA ILE A 31 12.98 4.56 1.33
C ILE A 31 11.84 3.57 1.55
N PRO A 32 11.30 3.43 2.78
CA PRO A 32 10.16 2.58 3.02
C PRO A 32 8.89 3.19 2.41
N THR A 33 7.96 2.34 1.99
CA THR A 33 6.75 2.78 1.28
C THR A 33 5.50 2.22 1.94
N LEU A 34 4.55 3.08 2.31
CA LEU A 34 3.19 2.67 2.69
C LEU A 34 2.43 2.25 1.43
N VAL A 35 1.91 1.02 1.41
CA VAL A 35 1.24 0.45 0.24
C VAL A 35 -0.13 -0.09 0.63
N TRP A 36 -1.15 0.25 -0.17
CA TRP A 36 -2.47 -0.38 -0.09
C TRP A 36 -2.40 -1.74 -0.78
N THR A 37 -2.59 -2.80 -0.01
CA THR A 37 -2.50 -4.20 -0.47
C THR A 37 -3.35 -5.10 0.45
N SER A 38 -3.08 -6.40 0.49
CA SER A 38 -3.52 -7.28 1.57
C SER A 38 -2.36 -8.13 2.06
N THR A 39 -2.38 -8.47 3.35
CA THR A 39 -1.48 -9.48 3.93
C THR A 39 -2.06 -10.89 3.88
N GLU A 40 -3.26 -11.03 3.32
CA GLU A 40 -3.90 -12.31 3.02
C GLU A 40 -3.80 -12.59 1.52
N GLU A 41 -3.42 -13.82 1.17
CA GLU A 41 -3.17 -14.21 -0.22
C GLU A 41 -4.46 -14.12 -1.05
N ASN A 42 -4.44 -13.31 -2.12
CA ASN A 42 -5.46 -13.24 -3.16
C ASN A 42 -6.91 -12.92 -2.72
N LYS A 43 -7.13 -12.37 -1.52
CA LYS A 43 -8.47 -12.16 -0.96
C LYS A 43 -9.15 -10.83 -1.27
N ILE A 44 -8.61 -9.99 -2.14
CA ILE A 44 -9.30 -8.74 -2.49
C ILE A 44 -10.58 -9.08 -3.29
N GLU A 45 -11.71 -8.87 -2.62
CA GLU A 45 -13.07 -9.12 -3.12
C GLU A 45 -13.88 -7.82 -3.17
N ASP A 46 -14.97 -7.82 -3.93
CA ASP A 46 -15.93 -6.73 -3.97
C ASP A 46 -16.88 -6.80 -2.77
N GLY A 47 -17.02 -5.67 -2.09
CA GLY A 47 -17.96 -5.47 -1.00
C GLY A 47 -19.21 -4.72 -1.46
N ILE A 48 -19.69 -3.84 -0.58
CA ILE A 48 -20.90 -3.04 -0.85
C ILE A 48 -20.58 -1.97 -1.90
N THR A 49 -21.54 -1.73 -2.80
CA THR A 49 -21.51 -0.58 -3.70
C THR A 49 -22.21 0.60 -3.04
N TRP A 50 -21.49 1.71 -2.96
CA TRP A 50 -21.94 2.98 -2.41
C TRP A 50 -22.32 3.91 -3.55
N GLU A 51 -23.52 4.46 -3.49
CA GLU A 51 -23.92 5.54 -4.38
C GLU A 51 -23.47 6.88 -3.79
N THR A 52 -22.59 7.58 -4.51
CA THR A 52 -22.04 8.87 -4.07
C THR A 52 -22.42 9.98 -5.04
N ASN A 53 -22.27 11.24 -4.62
CA ASN A 53 -22.49 12.40 -5.49
C ASN A 53 -21.56 12.42 -6.72
N SER A 54 -20.47 11.64 -6.69
CA SER A 54 -19.49 11.50 -7.78
C SER A 54 -19.67 10.22 -8.61
N GLY A 55 -20.71 9.43 -8.35
CA GLY A 55 -20.97 8.15 -9.01
C GLY A 55 -20.90 6.96 -8.04
N SER A 56 -21.07 5.75 -8.59
CA SER A 56 -21.02 4.52 -7.81
C SER A 56 -19.59 4.14 -7.46
N PHE A 57 -19.40 3.65 -6.23
CA PHE A 57 -18.12 3.19 -5.71
C PHE A 57 -18.30 1.82 -5.05
N THR A 58 -17.73 0.77 -5.64
CA THR A 58 -17.68 -0.56 -5.02
C THR A 58 -16.48 -0.65 -4.09
N GLU A 59 -16.73 -0.89 -2.81
CA GLU A 59 -15.67 -1.12 -1.85
C GLU A 59 -14.89 -2.41 -2.17
N LYS A 60 -13.58 -2.38 -1.95
CA LYS A 60 -12.76 -3.60 -1.88
C LYS A 60 -12.60 -4.03 -0.43
N ILE A 61 -13.00 -5.25 -0.10
CA ILE A 61 -12.85 -5.84 1.24
C ILE A 61 -11.51 -6.57 1.35
N GLU A 62 -11.12 -6.96 2.57
CA GLU A 62 -9.80 -7.54 2.89
C GLU A 62 -8.59 -6.64 2.58
N LYS A 63 -8.87 -5.35 2.35
CA LYS A 63 -7.86 -4.30 2.18
C LYS A 63 -7.06 -4.11 3.46
N ASN A 64 -5.77 -3.82 3.31
CA ASN A 64 -4.88 -3.40 4.38
C ASN A 64 -3.92 -2.32 3.87
N VAL A 65 -3.21 -1.67 4.79
CA VAL A 65 -2.10 -0.77 4.48
C VAL A 65 -0.89 -1.24 5.27
N VAL A 66 0.19 -1.54 4.56
CA VAL A 66 1.43 -2.07 5.15
C VAL A 66 2.61 -1.18 4.80
N MET A 67 3.66 -1.24 5.62
CA MET A 67 4.94 -0.63 5.28
C MET A 67 5.81 -1.64 4.55
N LEU A 68 6.07 -1.42 3.26
CA LEU A 68 7.03 -2.17 2.49
C LEU A 68 8.46 -1.72 2.84
N ILE A 69 9.27 -2.67 3.31
CA ILE A 69 10.59 -2.39 3.89
C ILE A 69 11.72 -3.25 3.31
N GLY A 70 11.41 -4.25 2.51
CA GLY A 70 12.42 -5.17 2.00
C GLY A 70 11.87 -6.10 0.92
N TYR A 71 12.78 -6.80 0.25
CA TYR A 71 12.44 -7.85 -0.70
C TYR A 71 13.54 -8.93 -0.72
N ASN A 72 13.20 -10.08 -1.28
CA ASN A 72 14.15 -11.04 -1.82
C ASN A 72 13.62 -11.56 -3.16
N GLU A 73 14.21 -12.63 -3.70
CA GLU A 73 13.80 -13.19 -5.00
C GLU A 73 12.28 -13.43 -5.09
N ASN A 74 11.65 -13.95 -4.03
CA ASN A 74 10.28 -14.45 -4.06
C ASN A 74 9.29 -13.62 -3.24
N TYR A 75 9.76 -12.81 -2.30
CA TYR A 75 8.93 -12.15 -1.31
C TYR A 75 9.21 -10.66 -1.19
N PHE A 76 8.14 -9.90 -0.99
CA PHE A 76 8.22 -8.61 -0.31
C PHE A 76 8.13 -8.81 1.21
N ILE A 77 8.84 -7.96 1.94
CA ILE A 77 8.91 -7.95 3.40
C ILE A 77 8.23 -6.68 3.89
N VAL A 78 7.23 -6.83 4.74
CA VAL A 78 6.39 -5.73 5.20
C VAL A 78 6.22 -5.71 6.70
N ASN A 79 5.97 -4.52 7.27
CA ASN A 79 5.39 -4.38 8.59
C ASN A 79 3.89 -4.11 8.46
N ASP A 80 3.08 -4.98 9.06
CA ASP A 80 1.62 -4.89 9.12
C ASP A 80 1.22 -4.30 10.48
N PRO A 81 0.46 -3.18 10.51
CA PRO A 81 -0.02 -2.58 11.76
C PRO A 81 -0.91 -3.50 12.59
N LYS A 82 -1.37 -4.64 12.04
CA LYS A 82 -2.05 -5.72 12.77
C LYS A 82 -1.09 -6.57 13.64
N GLY A 83 0.15 -6.13 13.83
CA GLY A 83 1.13 -6.76 14.72
C GLY A 83 2.01 -7.82 14.06
N LYS A 84 2.17 -7.77 12.72
CA LYS A 84 3.12 -8.66 12.01
C LYS A 84 4.33 -7.83 11.57
N GLU A 85 5.48 -8.10 12.15
CA GLU A 85 6.75 -7.48 11.78
C GLU A 85 7.52 -8.36 10.80
N ASN A 86 8.21 -7.75 9.84
CA ASN A 86 9.03 -8.44 8.82
C ASN A 86 8.26 -9.56 8.11
N TYR A 87 6.97 -9.37 7.90
CA TYR A 87 6.07 -10.36 7.33
C TYR A 87 6.34 -10.52 5.84
N LYS A 88 6.43 -11.77 5.38
CA LYS A 88 6.73 -12.10 3.98
C LYS A 88 5.45 -12.29 3.19
N ILE A 89 5.37 -11.64 2.04
CA ILE A 89 4.25 -11.76 1.09
C ILE A 89 4.84 -12.11 -0.27
N ASN A 90 4.28 -13.10 -0.96
CA ASN A 90 4.72 -13.44 -2.31
C ASN A 90 4.62 -12.19 -3.21
N ARG A 91 5.66 -11.91 -4.00
CA ARG A 91 5.73 -10.68 -4.81
C ARG A 91 4.57 -10.56 -5.80
N LYS A 92 4.19 -11.67 -6.44
CA LYS A 92 3.08 -11.70 -7.39
C LYS A 92 1.75 -11.39 -6.71
N ASP A 93 1.49 -12.01 -5.56
CA ASP A 93 0.25 -11.77 -4.81
C ASP A 93 0.19 -10.34 -4.27
N PHE A 94 1.32 -9.81 -3.79
CA PHE A 94 1.44 -8.42 -3.37
C PHE A 94 1.09 -7.44 -4.50
N MET A 95 1.69 -7.62 -5.68
CA MET A 95 1.45 -6.75 -6.84
C MET A 95 0.03 -6.89 -7.40
N ASN A 96 -0.54 -8.10 -7.37
CA ASN A 96 -1.94 -8.35 -7.75
C ASN A 96 -2.91 -7.60 -6.81
N ASN A 97 -2.72 -7.74 -5.50
CA ASN A 97 -3.53 -7.06 -4.49
C ASN A 97 -3.38 -5.53 -4.56
N TYR A 98 -2.15 -5.05 -4.73
CA TYR A 98 -1.85 -3.63 -4.94
C TYR A 98 -2.60 -3.06 -6.14
N SER A 99 -2.58 -3.75 -7.29
CA SER A 99 -3.30 -3.34 -8.48
C SER A 99 -4.82 -3.31 -8.26
N LYS A 100 -5.39 -4.36 -7.63
CA LYS A 100 -6.83 -4.42 -7.31
C LYS A 100 -7.30 -3.30 -6.38
N LEU A 101 -6.40 -2.72 -5.58
CA LEU A 101 -6.67 -1.60 -4.69
C LEU A 101 -6.31 -0.23 -5.31
N GLY A 102 -6.16 -0.18 -6.64
CA GLY A 102 -5.95 1.06 -7.38
C GLY A 102 -4.52 1.59 -7.29
N SER A 103 -3.55 0.71 -7.04
CA SER A 103 -2.12 1.01 -7.10
C SER A 103 -1.70 2.21 -6.24
N ARG A 104 -2.20 2.30 -5.00
CA ARG A 104 -1.94 3.44 -4.11
C ARG A 104 -0.73 3.21 -3.24
N ALA A 105 0.20 4.18 -3.22
CA ALA A 105 1.41 4.10 -2.41
C ALA A 105 1.96 5.48 -2.00
N ILE A 106 2.55 5.57 -0.81
CA ILE A 106 3.19 6.78 -0.27
C ILE A 106 4.58 6.42 0.25
N ALA A 107 5.62 7.02 -0.32
CA ALA A 107 6.99 6.87 0.12
C ALA A 107 7.33 7.86 1.23
N TYR A 108 8.10 7.41 2.23
CA TYR A 108 8.67 8.26 3.26
C TYR A 108 10.11 8.62 2.93
N LEU A 109 10.36 9.89 2.59
CA LEU A 109 11.63 10.36 2.05
C LEU A 109 12.64 10.82 3.12
N GLU A 110 12.19 11.26 4.32
CA GLU A 110 13.00 11.53 5.55
C GLU A 110 12.29 12.44 6.56
#